data_AF-A0A1M6N9G3-F1
#
_entry.id   AF-A0A1M6N9G3-F1
#
_cell.length_a   1.000
_cell.length_b   1.000
_cell.length_c   1.000
_cell.angle_alpha   90.00
_cell.angle_beta   90.00
_cell.angle_gamma   90.00
#
_symmetry.space_group_name_H-M   'P 1'
#
loop_
_entity.id
_entity.type
_entity.pdbx_description
1 polymer ?
#
loop_
_entity_poly.entity_id
_entity_poly.type
_entity_poly.pdbx_seq_one_letter_code
_entity_poly.pdbx_strand_id
1 'polypeptide(L)'
;MRRNPAADALPCLLRVVALSVSPLLIVVGGFWALAAVLEHDGWLYRLTCDVGAFLIGGVAASYLLHELAHLGGLALCGGVRRIRVENSRWRLSLTPEGEMGARSALLVALVGPGTYLLFGGLLYMVAPGSWITWCYLSHVVFLVPAFGDGRTVIVSTRALITRSHPG
;
A
#
# COMPACT_ATOMS: atom_id res chain seq x y z
N MET A 1 -20.85 -21.20 8.19
CA MET A 1 -20.05 -20.42 7.22
C MET A 1 -18.90 -19.76 7.96
N ARG A 2 -17.63 -20.04 7.60
CA ARG A 2 -16.51 -19.25 8.15
C ARG A 2 -16.61 -17.84 7.56
N ARG A 3 -16.67 -16.81 8.40
CA ARG A 3 -16.59 -15.41 7.94
C ARG A 3 -15.24 -15.18 7.29
N ASN A 4 -15.22 -14.42 6.19
CA ASN A 4 -13.99 -14.03 5.53
C ASN A 4 -13.35 -12.89 6.33
N PRO A 5 -12.21 -13.11 7.01
CA PRO A 5 -11.61 -12.09 7.88
C PRO A 5 -11.17 -10.84 7.12
N ALA A 6 -10.89 -10.96 5.82
CA ALA A 6 -10.56 -9.82 4.98
C ALA A 6 -11.79 -8.96 4.65
N ALA A 7 -12.95 -9.59 4.42
CA ALA A 7 -14.20 -8.86 4.20
C ALA A 7 -14.61 -8.06 5.45
N ASP A 8 -14.35 -8.60 6.65
CA ASP A 8 -14.62 -7.93 7.91
C ASP A 8 -13.66 -6.74 8.16
N ALA A 9 -12.40 -6.84 7.71
CA ALA A 9 -11.40 -5.80 7.89
C ALA A 9 -11.44 -4.68 6.83
N LEU A 10 -11.96 -4.95 5.63
CA LEU A 10 -11.97 -4.02 4.50
C LEU A 10 -12.65 -2.67 4.84
N PRO A 11 -13.85 -2.61 5.44
CA PRO A 11 -14.48 -1.32 5.76
C PRO A 11 -13.67 -0.49 6.75
N CYS A 12 -13.04 -1.15 7.72
CA CYS A 12 -12.16 -0.50 8.70
C CYS A 12 -10.91 0.06 8.00
N LEU A 13 -10.28 -0.72 7.13
CA LEU A 13 -9.12 -0.30 6.35
C LEU A 13 -9.44 0.92 5.49
N LEU A 14 -10.51 0.87 4.70
CA LEU A 14 -10.94 1.98 3.83
C LEU A 14 -11.20 3.24 4.63
N ARG A 15 -11.88 3.13 5.78
CA ARG A 15 -12.13 4.27 6.66
C ARG A 15 -10.84 4.88 7.19
N VAL A 16 -9.90 4.05 7.65
CA VAL A 16 -8.64 4.51 8.21
C VAL A 16 -7.77 5.18 7.14
N VAL A 17 -7.70 4.60 5.93
CA VAL A 17 -6.99 5.22 4.81
C VAL A 17 -7.64 6.54 4.42
N ALA A 18 -8.97 6.59 4.30
CA ALA A 18 -9.69 7.82 3.97
C ALA A 18 -9.42 8.93 5.00
N LEU A 19 -9.40 8.60 6.29
CA LEU A 19 -9.06 9.55 7.36
C LEU A 19 -7.59 9.99 7.31
N SER A 20 -6.67 9.09 6.94
CA SER A 20 -5.24 9.39 6.87
C SER A 20 -4.91 10.29 5.67
N VAL A 21 -5.65 10.13 4.58
CA VAL A 21 -5.45 10.87 3.32
C VAL A 21 -6.29 12.15 3.27
N SER A 22 -7.34 12.30 4.09
CA SER A 22 -8.24 13.46 4.04
C SER A 22 -7.55 14.82 4.20
N PRO A 23 -6.52 15.03 5.06
CA PRO A 23 -5.86 16.33 5.14
C PRO A 23 -5.17 16.71 3.82
N LEU A 24 -4.56 15.72 3.15
CA LEU A 24 -3.95 15.90 1.83
C LEU A 24 -5.01 16.31 0.80
N LEU A 25 -6.16 15.62 0.77
CA LEU A 25 -7.25 15.92 -0.16
C LEU A 25 -7.83 17.32 0.07
N ILE A 26 -8.00 17.72 1.33
CA ILE A 26 -8.51 19.05 1.69
C ILE A 26 -7.54 20.14 1.20
N VAL A 27 -6.24 19.98 1.45
CA VAL A 27 -5.23 20.96 1.03
C VAL A 27 -5.13 21.03 -0.49
N VAL A 28 -5.00 19.89 -1.16
CA VAL A 28 -4.92 19.83 -2.64
C VAL A 28 -6.19 20.39 -3.28
N GLY A 29 -7.37 19.99 -2.78
CA GLY A 29 -8.66 20.47 -3.28
C GLY A 29 -8.86 21.98 -3.06
N GLY A 30 -8.46 22.51 -1.91
CA GLY A 30 -8.51 23.93 -1.62
C GLY A 30 -7.59 24.76 -2.53
N PHE A 31 -6.36 24.29 -2.74
CA PHE A 31 -5.42 24.92 -3.67
C PHE A 31 -5.95 24.90 -5.11
N TRP A 32 -6.49 23.76 -5.55
CA TRP A 32 -7.07 23.62 -6.87
C TRP A 32 -8.28 24.55 -7.06
N ALA A 33 -9.19 24.61 -6.09
CA ALA A 33 -10.35 25.49 -6.13
C ALA A 33 -9.95 26.98 -6.20
N LEU A 34 -8.94 27.37 -5.40
CA LEU A 34 -8.40 28.73 -5.44
C LEU A 34 -7.78 29.05 -6.81
N ALA A 35 -6.96 28.15 -7.35
CA ALA A 35 -6.33 28.32 -8.66
C ALA A 35 -7.37 28.40 -9.78
N ALA A 36 -8.43 27.60 -9.73
CA ALA A 36 -9.53 27.62 -10.70
C ALA A 36 -10.29 28.96 -10.70
N VAL A 37 -10.44 29.59 -9.54
CA VAL A 37 -11.10 30.91 -9.42
C VAL A 37 -10.19 32.05 -9.88
N LEU A 38 -8.90 32.00 -9.54
CA LEU A 38 -7.96 33.09 -9.84
C LEU A 38 -7.45 33.08 -11.28
N GLU A 39 -7.16 31.89 -11.83
CA GLU A 39 -6.46 31.76 -13.10
C GLU A 39 -6.75 30.40 -13.75
N HIS A 40 -8.00 30.16 -14.17
CA HIS A 40 -8.52 28.87 -14.65
C HIS A 40 -7.65 28.17 -15.73
N ASP A 41 -6.93 28.92 -16.58
CA ASP A 41 -6.04 28.35 -17.62
C ASP A 41 -4.55 28.73 -17.41
N GLY A 42 -4.26 29.27 -16.24
CA GLY A 42 -2.95 29.74 -15.83
C GLY A 42 -1.92 28.64 -15.66
N TRP A 43 -0.67 29.06 -15.48
CA TRP A 43 0.40 28.14 -15.05
C TRP A 43 0.12 27.58 -13.66
N LEU A 44 -0.50 28.37 -12.76
CA LEU A 44 -0.83 27.97 -11.40
C LEU A 44 -1.87 26.85 -11.38
N TYR A 45 -2.93 26.96 -12.19
CA TYR A 45 -3.94 25.92 -12.32
C TYR A 45 -3.32 24.60 -12.80
N ARG A 46 -2.54 24.63 -13.89
CA ARG A 46 -1.83 23.44 -14.41
C ARG A 46 -0.91 22.82 -13.37
N LEU A 47 -0.13 23.62 -12.67
CA LEU A 47 0.74 23.15 -11.57
C LEU A 47 -0.07 22.46 -10.48
N THR A 48 -1.21 23.02 -10.05
CA THR A 48 -2.06 22.40 -9.04
C THR A 48 -2.67 21.08 -9.52
N CYS A 49 -3.02 20.97 -10.80
CA CYS A 49 -3.49 19.73 -11.41
C CYS A 49 -2.38 18.66 -11.40
N ASP A 50 -1.16 18.99 -11.84
CA ASP A 50 -0.04 18.05 -11.90
C ASP A 50 0.38 17.58 -10.50
N VAL A 51 0.52 18.51 -9.55
CA VAL A 51 0.84 18.20 -8.15
C VAL A 51 -0.29 17.39 -7.52
N GLY A 52 -1.55 17.75 -7.78
CA GLY A 52 -2.71 17.02 -7.29
C GLY A 52 -2.76 15.59 -7.83
N ALA A 53 -2.53 15.40 -9.12
CA ALA A 53 -2.47 14.07 -9.74
C ALA A 53 -1.34 13.22 -9.14
N PHE A 54 -0.17 13.81 -8.90
CA PHE A 54 0.94 13.13 -8.25
C PHE A 54 0.63 12.74 -6.79
N LEU A 55 0.09 13.67 -5.99
CA LEU A 55 -0.21 13.41 -4.58
C LEU A 55 -1.36 12.42 -4.40
N ILE A 56 -2.41 12.52 -5.21
CA ILE A 56 -3.58 11.65 -5.10
C ILE A 56 -3.29 10.29 -5.77
N GLY A 57 -2.91 10.31 -7.05
CA GLY A 57 -2.69 9.09 -7.83
C GLY A 57 -1.36 8.41 -7.53
N GLY A 58 -0.31 9.18 -7.29
CA GLY A 58 1.02 8.65 -7.00
C GLY A 58 1.22 8.27 -5.53
N VAL A 59 0.79 9.09 -4.57
CA VAL A 59 1.06 8.83 -3.14
C VAL A 59 -0.12 8.16 -2.43
N ALA A 60 -1.31 8.75 -2.49
CA ALA A 60 -2.45 8.22 -1.75
C ALA A 60 -2.98 6.90 -2.32
N ALA A 61 -3.16 6.82 -3.63
CA ALA A 61 -3.64 5.61 -4.29
C ALA A 61 -2.60 4.48 -4.20
N SER A 62 -1.30 4.80 -4.30
CA SER A 62 -0.26 3.81 -4.07
C SER A 62 -0.28 3.33 -2.62
N TYR A 63 -0.53 4.18 -1.63
CA TYR A 63 -0.61 3.72 -0.26
C TYR A 63 -1.81 2.78 -0.03
N LEU A 64 -2.99 3.16 -0.53
CA LEU A 64 -4.20 2.34 -0.41
C LEU A 64 -4.03 0.96 -1.06
N LEU A 65 -3.52 0.92 -2.29
CA LEU A 65 -3.33 -0.33 -3.01
C LEU A 65 -2.38 -1.28 -2.25
N HIS A 66 -1.50 -0.77 -1.38
CA HIS A 66 -0.44 -1.55 -0.76
C HIS A 66 -1.01 -2.36 0.37
N GLU A 67 -1.79 -1.68 1.21
CA GLU A 67 -2.55 -2.32 2.27
C GLU A 67 -3.65 -3.23 1.69
N LEU A 68 -4.27 -2.88 0.56
CA LEU A 68 -5.22 -3.77 -0.10
C LEU A 68 -4.56 -5.04 -0.64
N ALA A 69 -3.34 -4.95 -1.18
CA ALA A 69 -2.58 -6.10 -1.63
C ALA A 69 -2.25 -7.03 -0.45
N HIS A 70 -1.79 -6.47 0.68
CA HIS A 70 -1.56 -7.23 1.92
C HIS A 70 -2.84 -7.87 2.44
N LEU A 71 -3.96 -7.13 2.45
CA LEU A 71 -5.27 -7.65 2.84
C LEU A 71 -5.69 -8.83 1.97
N GLY A 72 -5.50 -8.72 0.65
CA GLY A 72 -5.74 -9.79 -0.32
C GLY A 72 -4.86 -11.01 -0.06
N GLY A 73 -3.55 -10.81 0.19
CA GLY A 73 -2.63 -11.88 0.55
C GLY A 73 -3.03 -12.60 1.84
N LEU A 74 -3.43 -11.85 2.86
CA LEU A 74 -3.92 -12.39 4.13
C LEU A 74 -5.24 -13.15 3.97
N ALA A 75 -6.11 -12.73 3.05
CA ALA A 75 -7.36 -13.43 2.74
C ALA A 75 -7.13 -14.86 2.22
N LEU A 76 -5.99 -15.10 1.56
CA LEU A 76 -5.60 -16.41 1.04
C LEU A 76 -4.96 -17.32 2.11
N CYS A 77 -4.70 -16.80 3.32
CA CYS A 77 -4.07 -17.54 4.40
C CYS A 77 -5.11 -18.25 5.27
N GLY A 78 -5.28 -19.57 5.10
CA GLY A 78 -6.31 -20.34 5.78
C GLY A 78 -6.24 -20.42 7.32
N GLY A 79 -5.11 -20.03 7.92
CA GLY A 79 -4.90 -19.99 9.38
C GLY A 79 -5.22 -18.64 10.05
N VAL A 80 -5.48 -17.59 9.25
CA VAL A 80 -5.83 -16.26 9.75
C VAL A 80 -7.30 -16.25 10.15
N ARG A 81 -7.59 -15.88 11.41
CA ARG A 81 -8.96 -15.84 11.96
C ARG A 81 -9.53 -14.43 11.98
N ARG A 82 -8.69 -13.43 12.19
CA ARG A 82 -9.05 -12.02 12.22
C ARG A 82 -7.89 -11.18 11.71
N ILE A 83 -8.19 -10.04 11.10
CA ILE A 83 -7.17 -9.07 10.68
C ILE A 83 -7.46 -7.78 11.45
N ARG A 84 -6.48 -7.31 12.22
CA ARG A 84 -6.56 -6.06 12.95
C ARG A 84 -5.93 -4.96 12.10
N VAL A 85 -6.66 -3.88 11.90
CA VAL A 85 -6.15 -2.66 11.27
C VAL A 85 -5.59 -1.79 12.40
N GLU A 86 -4.28 -1.61 12.43
CA GLU A 86 -3.60 -0.76 13.41
C GLU A 86 -3.17 0.53 12.74
N ASN A 87 -3.55 1.66 13.31
CA ASN A 87 -3.14 2.98 12.84
C ASN A 87 -2.40 3.71 13.96
N SER A 88 -1.13 4.01 13.73
CA SER A 88 -0.33 4.92 14.53
C SER A 88 -0.19 6.26 13.79
N ARG A 89 0.28 7.31 14.46
CA ARG A 89 0.39 8.68 13.87
C ARG A 89 1.06 8.73 12.48
N TRP A 90 1.88 7.75 12.12
CA TRP A 90 2.65 7.72 10.87
C TRP A 90 2.57 6.39 10.12
N ARG A 91 1.80 5.40 10.61
CA ARG A 91 1.85 4.05 10.04
C ARG A 91 0.53 3.33 10.25
N LEU A 92 -0.06 2.93 9.14
CA LEU A 92 -1.04 1.85 9.04
C LEU A 92 -0.31 0.52 8.96
N SER A 93 -0.86 -0.50 9.62
CA SER A 93 -0.42 -1.88 9.44
C SER A 93 -1.57 -2.85 9.63
N LEU A 94 -1.55 -3.93 8.86
CA LEU A 94 -2.44 -5.06 9.01
C LEU A 94 -1.76 -6.14 9.86
N THR A 95 -2.32 -6.41 11.04
CA THR A 95 -1.81 -7.43 11.96
C THR A 95 -2.74 -8.64 11.93
N PRO A 96 -2.32 -9.79 11.37
CA PRO A 96 -3.14 -10.99 11.38
C PRO A 96 -3.17 -11.65 12.76
N GLU A 97 -4.36 -12.01 13.23
CA GLU A 97 -4.57 -12.84 14.42
C GLU A 97 -4.92 -14.27 13.97
N GLY A 98 -4.10 -15.23 14.39
CA GLY A 98 -4.23 -16.63 14.01
C GLY A 98 -2.88 -17.30 13.80
N GLU A 99 -2.90 -18.43 13.11
CA GLU A 99 -1.68 -19.15 12.75
C GLU A 99 -1.27 -18.79 11.33
N MET A 100 -0.02 -18.35 11.17
CA MET A 100 0.54 -18.07 9.86
C MET A 100 1.91 -18.75 9.75
N GLY A 101 2.03 -19.69 8.81
CA GLY A 101 3.30 -20.35 8.54
C GLY A 101 4.30 -19.39 7.89
N ALA A 102 5.59 -19.69 8.02
CA ALA A 102 6.67 -18.87 7.45
C ALA A 102 6.52 -18.64 5.93
N ARG A 103 6.04 -19.63 5.18
CA ARG A 103 5.79 -19.49 3.74
C ARG A 103 4.68 -18.47 3.44
N SER A 104 3.58 -18.53 4.19
CA SER A 104 2.47 -17.58 4.05
C SER A 104 2.89 -16.17 4.44
N ALA A 105 3.63 -16.03 5.55
CA ALA A 105 4.19 -14.75 5.99
C ALA A 105 5.13 -14.13 4.94
N LEU A 106 6.01 -14.94 4.34
CA LEU A 106 6.88 -14.52 3.24
C LEU A 106 6.08 -14.05 2.03
N LEU A 107 5.09 -14.83 1.59
CA LEU A 107 4.27 -14.48 0.43
C LEU A 107 3.49 -13.18 0.67
N VAL A 108 2.85 -13.01 1.83
CA VAL A 108 2.13 -11.78 2.18
C VAL A 108 3.09 -10.58 2.15
N ALA A 109 4.26 -10.68 2.79
CA ALA A 109 5.26 -9.61 2.79
C ALA A 109 5.75 -9.22 1.39
N LEU A 110 5.76 -10.16 0.45
CA LEU A 110 6.13 -9.90 -0.94
C LEU A 110 4.96 -9.37 -1.79
N VAL A 111 3.72 -9.73 -1.47
CA VAL A 111 2.54 -9.35 -2.27
C VAL A 111 2.33 -7.85 -2.28
N GLY A 112 2.54 -7.15 -1.14
CA GLY A 112 2.51 -5.69 -1.09
C GLY A 112 3.45 -5.08 -2.14
N PRO A 113 4.77 -5.07 -1.95
CA PRO A 113 5.74 -4.49 -2.89
C PRO A 113 5.74 -5.12 -4.30
N GLY A 114 5.46 -6.43 -4.41
CA GLY A 114 5.38 -7.13 -5.68
C GLY A 114 4.25 -6.64 -6.58
N THR A 115 3.10 -6.28 -5.99
CA THR A 115 1.97 -5.69 -6.74
C THR A 115 2.36 -4.35 -7.38
N TYR A 116 3.23 -3.57 -6.71
CA TYR A 116 3.73 -2.30 -7.24
C TYR A 116 4.72 -2.46 -8.38
N LEU A 117 5.58 -3.47 -8.31
CA LEU A 117 6.48 -3.77 -9.42
C LEU A 117 5.68 -4.08 -10.69
N LEU A 118 4.61 -4.88 -10.56
CA LEU A 118 3.73 -5.22 -11.68
C LEU A 118 2.97 -3.98 -12.18
N PHE A 119 2.32 -3.23 -11.28
CA PHE A 119 1.51 -2.08 -11.66
C PHE A 119 2.35 -0.92 -12.20
N GLY A 120 3.48 -0.62 -11.55
CA GLY A 120 4.45 0.37 -12.01
C GLY A 120 5.09 -0.05 -13.34
N GLY A 121 5.40 -1.33 -13.53
CA GLY A 121 5.86 -1.85 -14.82
C GLY A 121 4.83 -1.66 -15.94
N LEU A 122 3.55 -1.96 -15.67
CA LEU A 122 2.47 -1.72 -16.61
C LEU A 122 2.30 -0.22 -16.92
N LEU A 123 2.35 0.63 -15.90
CA LEU A 123 2.23 2.08 -16.06
C LEU A 123 3.40 2.66 -16.85
N TYR A 124 4.62 2.12 -16.67
CA TYR A 124 5.79 2.49 -17.46
C TYR A 124 5.59 2.21 -18.96
N MET A 125 4.92 1.11 -19.29
CA MET A 125 4.64 0.74 -20.70
C MET A 125 3.57 1.63 -21.34
N VAL A 126 2.55 2.06 -20.57
CA VAL A 126 1.41 2.84 -21.09
C VAL A 126 1.66 4.35 -21.05
N ALA A 127 2.41 4.82 -20.06
CA ALA A 127 2.71 6.23 -19.82
C ALA A 127 4.21 6.41 -19.49
N PRO A 128 5.11 6.13 -20.46
CA PRO A 128 6.54 6.30 -20.25
C PRO A 128 6.86 7.77 -19.92
N GLY A 129 7.62 7.99 -18.84
CA GLY A 129 7.97 9.33 -18.35
C GLY A 129 7.03 9.90 -17.29
N SER A 130 5.93 9.23 -16.96
CA SER A 130 5.07 9.67 -15.84
C SER A 130 5.78 9.54 -14.50
N TRP A 131 5.80 10.61 -13.71
CA TRP A 131 6.32 10.59 -12.34
C TRP A 131 5.55 9.65 -11.41
N ILE A 132 4.27 9.39 -11.73
CA ILE A 132 3.43 8.44 -11.00
C ILE A 132 4.04 7.04 -11.06
N THR A 133 4.60 6.64 -12.21
CA THR A 133 5.29 5.35 -12.38
C THR A 133 6.37 5.14 -11.33
N TRP A 134 7.16 6.17 -11.07
CA TRP A 134 8.23 6.11 -10.08
C TRP A 134 7.71 6.02 -8.65
N CYS A 135 6.57 6.63 -8.34
CA CYS A 135 5.90 6.43 -7.04
C CYS A 135 5.56 4.96 -6.82
N TYR A 136 5.04 4.28 -7.83
CA TYR A 136 4.73 2.85 -7.68
C TYR A 136 6.02 2.04 -7.53
N LEU A 137 6.99 2.21 -8.44
CA LEU A 137 8.24 1.44 -8.41
C LEU A 137 9.06 1.67 -7.12
N SER A 138 9.00 2.85 -6.50
CA SER A 138 9.74 3.13 -5.27
C SER A 138 9.31 2.26 -4.08
N HIS A 139 8.12 1.64 -4.12
CA HIS A 139 7.62 0.76 -3.05
C HIS A 139 8.46 -0.51 -2.86
N VAL A 140 9.33 -0.85 -3.81
CA VAL A 140 10.37 -1.89 -3.64
C VAL A 140 11.26 -1.60 -2.43
N VAL A 141 11.43 -0.33 -2.05
CA VAL A 141 12.19 0.05 -0.86
C VAL A 141 11.66 -0.61 0.42
N PHE A 142 10.37 -0.96 0.47
CA PHE A 142 9.78 -1.64 1.63
C PHE A 142 10.28 -3.07 1.82
N LEU A 143 10.97 -3.66 0.83
CA LEU A 143 11.66 -4.94 0.96
C LEU A 143 13.03 -4.82 1.64
N VAL A 144 13.53 -3.60 1.86
CA VAL A 144 14.78 -3.36 2.60
C VAL A 144 14.58 -3.73 4.08
N PRO A 145 15.58 -4.32 4.77
CA PRO A 145 15.47 -4.77 6.17
C PRO A 145 15.05 -3.71 7.20
N ALA A 146 15.13 -2.42 6.86
CA ALA A 146 14.68 -1.34 7.74
C ALA A 146 13.14 -1.30 7.87
N PHE A 147 12.41 -1.87 6.91
CA PHE A 147 10.95 -1.79 6.83
C PHE A 147 10.26 -3.07 7.33
N GLY A 148 8.94 -3.00 7.56
CA GLY A 148 8.15 -4.12 8.06
C GLY A 148 8.17 -5.34 7.14
N ASP A 149 7.94 -5.13 5.84
CA ASP A 149 7.89 -6.19 4.84
C ASP A 149 9.26 -6.85 4.67
N GLY A 150 10.32 -6.05 4.51
CA GLY A 150 11.70 -6.54 4.42
C GLY A 150 12.14 -7.37 5.64
N ARG A 151 11.79 -6.94 6.87
CA ARG A 151 12.04 -7.76 8.08
C ARG A 151 11.30 -9.08 8.03
N THR A 152 10.02 -9.05 7.65
CA THR A 152 9.19 -10.25 7.54
C THR A 152 9.75 -11.22 6.51
N VAL A 153 10.24 -10.72 5.37
CA VAL A 153 10.92 -11.53 4.34
C VAL A 153 12.13 -12.24 4.95
N ILE A 154 13.02 -11.53 5.64
CA ILE A 154 14.24 -12.12 6.22
C ILE A 154 13.91 -13.17 7.28
N VAL A 155 13.03 -12.83 8.22
CA VAL A 155 12.64 -13.73 9.33
C VAL A 155 11.98 -14.99 8.78
N SER A 156 11.07 -14.83 7.82
CA SER A 156 10.36 -15.96 7.21
C SER A 156 11.28 -16.84 6.38
N THR A 157 12.17 -16.25 5.58
CA THR A 157 13.17 -17.02 4.81
C THR A 157 14.10 -17.80 5.73
N ARG A 158 14.60 -17.19 6.82
CA ARG A 158 15.42 -17.91 7.82
C ARG A 158 14.67 -19.09 8.43
N ALA A 159 13.40 -18.89 8.82
CA ALA A 159 12.57 -19.94 9.38
C ALA A 159 12.26 -21.08 8.39
N LEU A 160 12.23 -20.79 7.09
CA LEU A 160 12.09 -21.82 6.06
C LEU A 160 13.38 -22.64 5.91
N ILE A 161 14.54 -21.96 5.84
CA ILE A 161 15.85 -22.62 5.70
C ILE A 161 16.13 -23.57 6.88
N THR A 162 15.84 -23.15 8.11
CA THR A 162 16.06 -23.99 9.30
C THR A 162 15.13 -25.19 9.37
N ARG A 163 13.91 -25.08 8.82
CA ARG A 163 12.97 -26.22 8.74
C ARG A 163 13.34 -27.22 7.65
N SER A 164 14.03 -26.80 6.59
CA SER A 164 14.52 -27.68 5.52
C SER A 164 15.81 -28.43 5.87
N HIS A 165 16.47 -28.08 6.97
CA HIS A 165 17.62 -28.81 7.52
C HIS A 165 17.33 -29.30 8.94
N PRO A 166 16.51 -30.34 9.13
CA PRO A 166 16.46 -31.04 10.40
C PRO A 166 17.80 -31.76 10.59
N GLY A 167 18.61 -31.28 11.53
CA GLY A 167 19.76 -32.02 12.04
C GLY A 167 19.34 -33.27 12.80
#